data_AF-A0A815AMV9-F1
#
_entry.id   AF-A0A815AMV9-F1
#
_cell.length_a   1.000
_cell.length_b   1.000
_cell.length_c   1.000
_cell.angle_alpha   90.00
_cell.angle_beta   90.00
_cell.angle_gamma   90.00
#
_symmetry.space_group_name_H-M   'P 1'
#
loop_
_entity.id
_entity.type
_entity.pdbx_description
1 polymer ?
#
loop_
_entity_poly.entity_id
_entity_poly.type
_entity_poly.pdbx_seq_one_letter_code
_entity_poly.pdbx_strand_id
1 'polypeptide(L)'
;METILKRDLRRIFQNKYVVFMGDSNMRSIYKDFILLLQENKLLNDSDRKAGGNKESICGDILLEGGIYKNLASGIEYEEKRVFLANIFLVKFIFLTRCQNDVTSRIFEEFKTDSEKADLVVINSTLWDTSRYGENGEKDFKRNLPLCFDNLRAATSPTTIILWLTALPISAEPNAAVFDEKYRPENKYWRTQFLHINAFSAELAKKKNCEVLDAHYLFRQHPELRDTDGCHWNANGHRLITSYIAQTVSLIWHVPYIDRNPVDHKERELHRVCYRIINSENENSIMRTLNGENSQGITDFDLNTYLATHIPISNETSNEQNSDRIGAMIGKLNETDRRILNLMDYYEKQ
;
A
#
# COMPACT_ATOMS: atom_id res chain seq x y z
N MET A 1 -12.17 11.79 -11.20
CA MET A 1 -12.56 11.87 -9.77
C MET A 1 -12.48 13.31 -9.34
N GLU A 2 -13.47 13.83 -8.61
CA GLU A 2 -13.38 15.16 -8.01
C GLU A 2 -12.36 15.14 -6.87
N THR A 3 -11.33 15.97 -6.97
CA THR A 3 -10.28 16.11 -5.96
C THR A 3 -10.80 16.83 -4.73
N ILE A 4 -10.49 16.30 -3.55
CA ILE A 4 -10.86 16.91 -2.28
C ILE A 4 -10.21 18.29 -2.10
N LEU A 5 -10.93 19.22 -1.47
CA LEU A 5 -10.43 20.53 -1.07
C LEU A 5 -10.16 20.59 0.44
N LYS A 6 -9.37 21.59 0.86
CA LYS A 6 -9.07 21.91 2.26
C LYS A 6 -10.30 21.91 3.14
N ARG A 7 -11.38 22.56 2.70
CA ARG A 7 -12.63 22.67 3.46
C ARG A 7 -13.19 21.29 3.81
N ASP A 8 -13.20 20.38 2.84
CA ASP A 8 -13.72 19.02 3.00
C ASP A 8 -12.79 18.19 3.89
N LEU A 9 -11.47 18.26 3.66
CA LEU A 9 -10.51 17.54 4.50
C LEU A 9 -10.60 17.99 5.97
N ARG A 10 -10.65 19.30 6.20
CA ARG A 10 -10.81 19.86 7.56
C ARG A 10 -12.12 19.45 8.22
N ARG A 11 -13.23 19.37 7.45
CA ARG A 11 -14.52 18.91 7.97
C ARG A 11 -14.44 17.45 8.42
N ILE A 12 -13.80 16.58 7.63
CA ILE A 12 -13.66 15.14 7.93
C ILE A 12 -12.74 14.91 9.13
N PHE A 13 -11.63 15.65 9.22
CA PHE A 13 -10.58 15.42 10.22
C PHE A 13 -10.57 16.42 11.38
N GLN A 14 -11.66 17.16 11.60
CA GLN A 14 -11.77 18.11 12.71
C GLN A 14 -11.68 17.38 14.06
N ASN A 15 -10.78 17.84 14.93
CA ASN A 15 -10.51 17.25 16.25
C ASN A 15 -10.08 15.78 16.16
N LYS A 16 -9.32 15.42 15.12
CA LYS A 16 -8.81 14.06 14.90
C LYS A 16 -7.31 13.98 15.06
N TYR A 17 -6.87 12.95 15.76
CA TYR A 17 -5.47 12.53 15.78
C TYR A 17 -5.26 11.44 14.72
N VAL A 18 -4.45 11.77 13.70
CA VAL A 18 -4.12 10.88 12.59
C VAL A 18 -2.66 10.48 12.64
N VAL A 19 -2.36 9.20 12.39
CA VAL A 19 -1.00 8.68 12.28
C VAL A 19 -0.82 8.03 10.92
N PHE A 20 0.24 8.40 10.21
CA PHE A 20 0.69 7.75 8.98
C PHE A 20 1.94 6.93 9.30
N MET A 21 1.94 5.64 8.97
CA MET A 21 3.05 4.72 9.21
C MET A 21 3.47 4.04 7.92
N GLY A 22 4.72 4.22 7.48
CA GLY A 22 5.20 3.55 6.28
C GLY A 22 6.46 4.12 5.67
N ASP A 23 6.62 3.87 4.38
CA ASP A 23 7.81 4.24 3.61
C ASP A 23 7.80 5.70 3.12
N SER A 24 8.65 6.01 2.13
CA SER A 24 8.72 7.31 1.47
C SER A 24 7.45 7.70 0.68
N ASN A 25 6.67 6.73 0.18
CA ASN A 25 5.36 7.01 -0.40
C ASN A 25 4.38 7.44 0.68
N MET A 26 4.35 6.73 1.82
CA MET A 26 3.53 7.12 2.97
C MET A 26 3.92 8.51 3.50
N ARG A 27 5.22 8.80 3.56
CA ARG A 27 5.73 10.13 3.93
C ARG A 27 5.18 11.22 3.01
N SER A 28 5.09 10.95 1.71
CA SER A 28 4.60 11.92 0.73
C SER A 28 3.08 12.10 0.80
N ILE A 29 2.33 11.03 1.11
CA ILE A 29 0.89 11.10 1.42
C ILE A 29 0.66 11.96 2.67
N TYR A 30 1.44 11.74 3.74
CA TYR A 30 1.39 12.54 4.96
C TYR A 30 1.63 14.03 4.67
N LYS A 31 2.66 14.36 3.88
CA LYS A 31 2.95 15.76 3.50
C LYS A 31 1.81 16.40 2.72
N ASP A 32 1.22 15.68 1.77
CA ASP A 32 0.08 16.20 1.01
C ASP A 32 -1.11 16.45 1.95
N PHE A 33 -1.38 15.50 2.83
CA PHE A 33 -2.43 15.60 3.83
C PHE A 33 -2.28 16.87 4.70
N ILE A 34 -1.10 17.10 5.29
CA ILE A 34 -0.88 18.28 6.13
C ILE A 34 -0.86 19.59 5.32
N LEU A 35 -0.36 19.57 4.08
CA LEU A 35 -0.42 20.72 3.19
C LEU A 35 -1.87 21.08 2.88
N LEU A 36 -2.70 20.09 2.56
CA LEU A 36 -4.11 20.27 2.22
C LEU A 36 -4.95 20.76 3.41
N LEU A 37 -4.58 20.40 4.65
CA LEU A 37 -5.20 20.97 5.85
C LEU A 37 -5.02 22.50 5.94
N GLN A 38 -3.99 23.04 5.27
CA GLN A 38 -3.60 24.44 5.32
C GLN A 38 -4.02 25.20 4.05
N GLU A 39 -3.79 24.63 2.86
CA GLU A 39 -3.96 25.29 1.57
C GLU A 39 -4.45 24.34 0.45
N ASN A 40 -5.19 24.86 -0.53
CA ASN A 40 -5.60 24.11 -1.72
C ASN A 40 -4.47 24.04 -2.76
N LYS A 41 -3.27 23.62 -2.34
CA LYS A 41 -2.08 23.51 -3.22
C LYS A 41 -1.60 22.07 -3.28
N LEU A 42 -0.96 21.71 -4.39
CA LEU A 42 -0.22 20.46 -4.51
C LEU A 42 1.18 20.62 -3.91
N LEU A 43 1.78 19.51 -3.48
CA LEU A 43 3.18 19.50 -3.07
C LEU A 43 4.07 19.92 -4.24
N ASN A 44 4.98 20.85 -3.99
CA ASN A 44 6.06 21.11 -4.93
C ASN A 44 7.11 19.98 -4.87
N ASP A 45 7.91 19.83 -5.93
CA ASP A 45 8.88 18.74 -6.01
C ASP A 45 9.99 18.79 -4.94
N SER A 46 10.38 19.99 -4.50
CA SER A 46 11.40 20.13 -3.45
C SER A 46 10.91 19.53 -2.13
N ASP A 47 9.70 19.85 -1.71
CA ASP A 47 9.11 19.36 -0.47
C ASP A 47 8.67 17.91 -0.57
N ARG A 48 8.23 17.47 -1.76
CA ARG A 48 7.94 16.06 -2.03
C ARG A 48 9.18 15.19 -1.84
N LYS A 49 10.30 15.57 -2.47
CA LYS A 49 11.58 14.84 -2.43
C LYS A 49 12.34 15.00 -1.11
N ALA A 50 12.04 16.04 -0.33
CA ALA A 50 12.60 16.18 1.00
C ALA A 50 12.24 14.95 1.88
N GLY A 51 13.01 14.70 2.93
CA GLY A 51 12.71 13.64 3.89
C GLY A 51 13.31 14.03 5.23
N GLY A 52 14.04 13.11 5.86
CA GLY A 52 14.78 13.37 7.08
C GLY A 52 15.87 14.45 6.94
N ASN A 53 16.15 14.98 5.75
CA ASN A 53 17.13 16.05 5.52
C ASN A 53 16.64 17.48 5.82
N LYS A 54 15.37 17.65 6.20
CA LYS A 54 14.83 18.93 6.66
C LYS A 54 14.22 18.79 8.06
N GLU A 55 14.41 19.79 8.92
CA GLU A 55 13.73 19.89 10.22
C GLU A 55 12.22 20.04 10.06
N SER A 56 11.77 20.81 9.07
CA SER A 56 10.36 21.07 8.79
C SER A 56 10.03 20.95 7.30
N ILE A 57 8.87 20.37 7.01
CA ILE A 57 8.25 20.21 5.70
C ILE A 57 6.76 20.53 5.85
N CYS A 58 6.26 21.50 5.09
CA CYS A 58 4.85 21.92 5.17
C CYS A 58 4.40 22.32 6.61
N GLY A 59 5.32 22.87 7.42
CA GLY A 59 5.04 23.36 8.77
C GLY A 59 4.98 22.30 9.86
N ASP A 60 5.38 21.06 9.56
CA ASP A 60 5.58 20.02 10.57
C ASP A 60 6.94 20.15 11.29
N ILE A 61 7.22 19.24 12.20
CA ILE A 61 8.47 19.16 12.98
C ILE A 61 9.00 17.73 12.92
N LEU A 62 10.28 17.58 12.58
CA LEU A 62 11.02 16.33 12.76
C LEU A 62 11.29 16.12 14.24
N LEU A 63 10.83 15.01 14.80
CA LEU A 63 11.02 14.65 16.21
C LEU A 63 12.25 13.77 16.41
N GLU A 64 12.42 12.78 15.54
CA GLU A 64 13.48 11.78 15.65
C GLU A 64 13.97 11.38 14.26
N GLY A 65 15.23 10.94 14.19
CA GLY A 65 15.82 10.41 12.96
C GLY A 65 16.31 11.47 11.99
N GLY A 66 16.43 11.12 10.71
CA GLY A 66 16.89 12.05 9.67
C GLY A 66 18.22 12.75 10.02
N ILE A 67 18.26 14.08 9.92
CA ILE A 67 19.43 14.89 10.25
C ILE A 67 19.92 14.69 11.69
N TYR A 68 19.03 14.36 12.64
CA TYR A 68 19.42 14.11 14.03
C TYR A 68 20.13 12.76 14.22
N LYS A 69 20.08 11.89 13.21
CA LYS A 69 20.81 10.61 13.16
C LYS A 69 21.76 10.54 11.95
N ASN A 70 22.42 11.65 11.63
CA ASN A 70 23.41 11.76 10.55
C ASN A 70 22.91 11.27 9.18
N LEU A 71 21.61 11.34 8.92
CA LEU A 71 20.99 10.85 7.69
C LEU A 71 21.31 9.37 7.42
N ALA A 72 21.39 8.55 8.48
CA ALA A 72 21.48 7.10 8.37
C ALA A 72 20.47 6.60 7.33
N SER A 73 20.91 5.76 6.40
CA SER A 73 20.12 5.29 5.26
C SER A 73 19.96 3.78 5.28
N GLY A 74 18.95 3.27 4.56
CA GLY A 74 18.70 1.83 4.47
C GLY A 74 17.86 1.30 5.64
N ILE A 75 18.23 0.13 6.16
CA ILE A 75 17.37 -0.62 7.11
C ILE A 75 17.32 0.01 8.51
N GLU A 76 18.34 0.80 8.86
CA GLU A 76 18.45 1.56 10.12
C GLU A 76 17.80 2.95 10.03
N TYR A 77 17.16 3.27 8.90
CA TYR A 77 16.50 4.56 8.73
C TYR A 77 15.32 4.67 9.70
N GLU A 78 15.34 5.73 10.51
CA GLU A 78 14.23 6.13 11.36
C GLU A 78 13.87 7.57 11.03
N GLU A 79 12.58 7.89 11.08
CA GLU A 79 12.05 9.25 10.97
C GLU A 79 10.69 9.30 11.65
N LYS A 80 10.54 10.20 12.63
CA LYS A 80 9.25 10.52 13.24
C LYS A 80 8.99 12.01 13.07
N ARG A 81 7.81 12.37 12.58
CA ARG A 81 7.40 13.76 12.36
C ARG A 81 6.05 14.03 12.99
N VAL A 82 5.81 15.27 13.39
CA VAL A 82 4.52 15.72 13.90
C VAL A 82 4.13 17.06 13.29
N PHE A 83 2.88 17.16 12.88
CA PHE A 83 2.21 18.40 12.54
C PHE A 83 1.15 18.66 13.60
N LEU A 84 1.27 19.79 14.30
CA LEU A 84 0.31 20.24 15.29
C LEU A 84 -0.13 21.66 14.93
N ALA A 85 -1.39 21.82 14.55
CA ALA A 85 -1.96 23.13 14.24
C ALA A 85 -3.42 23.22 14.68
N ASN A 86 -3.71 24.08 15.66
CA ASN A 86 -5.03 24.25 16.28
C ASN A 86 -5.59 22.93 16.83
N ILE A 87 -6.49 22.30 16.05
CA ILE A 87 -7.26 21.10 16.40
C ILE A 87 -6.83 19.87 15.61
N PHE A 88 -5.74 19.97 14.83
CA PHE A 88 -5.20 18.87 14.03
C PHE A 88 -3.89 18.40 14.62
N LEU A 89 -3.83 17.10 14.94
CA LEU A 89 -2.61 16.41 15.31
C LEU A 89 -2.37 15.30 14.29
N VAL A 90 -1.27 15.40 13.55
CA VAL A 90 -0.92 14.42 12.51
C VAL A 90 0.52 13.97 12.72
N LYS A 91 0.74 12.69 13.01
CA LYS A 91 2.08 12.10 13.10
C LYS A 91 2.43 11.31 11.84
N PHE A 92 3.70 11.30 11.51
CA PHE A 92 4.28 10.37 10.54
C PHE A 92 5.38 9.57 11.20
N ILE A 93 5.41 8.26 10.93
CA ILE A 93 6.41 7.33 11.43
C ILE A 93 6.89 6.48 10.28
N PHE A 94 8.20 6.51 10.06
CA PHE A 94 8.82 5.75 9.01
C PHE A 94 8.99 4.28 9.39
N LEU A 95 8.61 3.38 8.49
CA LEU A 95 8.74 1.95 8.69
C LEU A 95 9.69 1.35 7.65
N THR A 96 10.71 0.65 8.13
CA THR A 96 11.53 -0.27 7.31
C THR A 96 11.03 -1.71 7.41
N ARG A 97 10.31 -2.05 8.49
CA ARG A 97 9.63 -3.33 8.72
C ARG A 97 8.23 -3.11 9.29
N CYS A 98 7.27 -4.00 9.03
CA CYS A 98 5.98 -4.02 9.74
C CYS A 98 6.17 -4.44 11.20
N GLN A 99 7.05 -5.41 11.44
CA GLN A 99 7.36 -5.92 12.78
C GLN A 99 8.87 -6.13 12.93
N ASN A 100 9.46 -5.40 13.86
CA ASN A 100 10.81 -5.56 14.41
C ASN A 100 10.88 -4.89 15.80
N ASP A 101 12.07 -4.78 16.39
CA ASP A 101 12.25 -4.13 17.70
C ASP A 101 11.90 -2.63 17.66
N VAL A 102 12.18 -1.95 16.54
CA VAL A 102 11.84 -0.53 16.34
C VAL A 102 10.33 -0.33 16.34
N THR A 103 9.58 -1.11 15.56
CA THR A 103 8.11 -1.00 15.53
C THR A 103 7.47 -1.46 16.82
N SER A 104 8.06 -2.42 17.52
CA SER A 104 7.61 -2.83 18.85
C SER A 104 7.70 -1.66 19.84
N ARG A 105 8.82 -0.91 19.84
CA ARG A 105 8.96 0.31 20.65
C ARG A 105 7.92 1.37 20.29
N ILE A 106 7.67 1.58 18.99
CA ILE A 106 6.63 2.51 18.53
C ILE A 106 5.24 2.11 19.05
N PHE A 107 4.90 0.82 19.03
CA PHE A 107 3.62 0.33 19.55
C PHE A 107 3.53 0.45 21.07
N GLU A 108 4.63 0.28 21.81
CA GLU A 108 4.65 0.58 23.25
C GLU A 108 4.45 2.08 23.53
N GLU A 109 5.05 2.97 22.74
CA GLU A 109 4.82 4.42 22.84
C GLU A 109 3.32 4.73 22.68
N PHE A 110 2.63 4.14 21.70
CA PHE A 110 1.17 4.32 21.51
C PHE A 110 0.34 3.88 22.71
N LYS A 111 0.75 2.83 23.44
CA LYS A 111 0.06 2.40 24.66
C LYS A 111 0.16 3.46 25.75
N THR A 112 1.32 4.11 25.87
CA THR A 112 1.60 5.11 26.90
C THR A 112 1.19 6.53 26.53
N ASP A 113 0.99 6.83 25.24
CA ASP A 113 0.54 8.16 24.77
C ASP A 113 -0.78 8.54 25.47
N SER A 114 -0.85 9.76 26.01
CA SER A 114 -2.06 10.28 26.65
C SER A 114 -3.21 10.46 25.66
N GLU A 115 -2.88 10.86 24.43
CA GLU A 115 -3.81 11.00 23.31
C GLU A 115 -3.80 9.74 22.45
N LYS A 116 -4.98 9.22 22.11
CA LYS A 116 -5.11 8.04 21.25
C LYS A 116 -5.46 8.43 19.82
N ALA A 117 -4.80 7.81 18.84
CA ALA A 117 -5.08 8.06 17.44
C ALA A 117 -6.51 7.66 17.09
N ASP A 118 -7.25 8.52 16.39
CA ASP A 118 -8.54 8.17 15.80
C ASP A 118 -8.35 7.33 14.53
N LEU A 119 -7.26 7.57 13.80
CA LEU A 119 -6.93 6.91 12.55
C LEU A 119 -5.43 6.59 12.49
N VAL A 120 -5.11 5.35 12.16
CA VAL A 120 -3.76 4.92 11.76
C VAL A 120 -3.83 4.44 10.31
N VAL A 121 -3.18 5.14 9.38
CA VAL A 121 -2.97 4.71 8.00
C VAL A 121 -1.61 4.04 7.92
N ILE A 122 -1.57 2.76 7.55
CA ILE A 122 -0.34 1.98 7.58
C ILE A 122 -0.11 1.21 6.26
N ASN A 123 1.12 1.25 5.78
CA ASN A 123 1.66 0.37 4.74
C ASN A 123 3.16 0.17 4.98
N SER A 124 3.67 -1.05 4.81
CA SER A 124 5.12 -1.30 4.82
C SER A 124 5.58 -2.20 3.68
N THR A 125 4.65 -2.61 2.82
CA THR A 125 4.84 -3.68 1.84
C THR A 125 6.05 -3.47 0.94
N LEU A 126 6.27 -2.26 0.41
CA LEU A 126 7.39 -1.99 -0.48
C LEU A 126 8.73 -2.23 0.20
N TRP A 127 8.94 -1.69 1.40
CA TRP A 127 10.22 -1.81 2.10
C TRP A 127 10.48 -3.23 2.61
N ASP A 128 9.50 -3.81 3.30
CA ASP A 128 9.62 -5.12 3.94
C ASP A 128 9.98 -6.22 2.95
N THR A 129 9.39 -6.17 1.74
CA THR A 129 9.54 -7.26 0.77
C THR A 129 10.65 -7.03 -0.23
N SER A 130 11.03 -5.78 -0.54
CA SER A 130 12.04 -5.49 -1.56
C SER A 130 13.44 -5.21 -1.03
N ARG A 131 13.60 -4.74 0.22
CA ARG A 131 14.91 -4.34 0.77
C ARG A 131 15.72 -5.47 1.42
N TYR A 132 15.07 -6.57 1.79
CA TYR A 132 15.64 -7.60 2.65
C TYR A 132 16.01 -8.89 1.89
N GLY A 133 16.34 -8.72 0.60
CA GLY A 133 16.71 -9.81 -0.30
C GLY A 133 15.61 -10.86 -0.48
N GLU A 134 16.01 -12.07 -0.83
CA GLU A 134 15.12 -13.21 -1.11
C GLU A 134 14.16 -13.57 0.05
N ASN A 135 14.52 -13.25 1.30
CA ASN A 135 13.72 -13.57 2.47
C ASN A 135 12.69 -12.49 2.82
N GLY A 136 12.73 -11.31 2.18
CA GLY A 136 11.88 -10.17 2.52
C GLY A 136 10.39 -10.51 2.54
N GLU A 137 9.88 -11.14 1.48
CA GLU A 137 8.47 -11.56 1.40
C GLU A 137 8.10 -12.59 2.48
N LYS A 138 8.95 -13.60 2.68
CA LYS A 138 8.70 -14.68 3.66
C LYS A 138 8.64 -14.11 5.07
N ASP A 139 9.58 -13.24 5.41
CA ASP A 139 9.62 -12.55 6.69
C ASP A 139 8.40 -11.64 6.86
N PHE A 140 8.04 -10.85 5.84
CA PHE A 140 6.86 -10.00 5.86
C PHE A 140 5.59 -10.81 6.14
N LYS A 141 5.38 -11.92 5.43
CA LYS A 141 4.20 -12.79 5.61
C LYS A 141 4.14 -13.39 7.01
N ARG A 142 5.29 -13.76 7.60
CA ARG A 142 5.39 -14.27 8.98
C ARG A 142 5.09 -13.16 10.01
N ASN A 143 5.56 -11.96 9.75
CA ASN A 143 5.56 -10.84 10.70
C ASN A 143 4.26 -10.01 10.69
N LEU A 144 3.57 -9.93 9.55
CA LEU A 144 2.38 -9.10 9.39
C LEU A 144 1.23 -9.45 10.36
N PRO A 145 0.93 -10.72 10.67
CA PRO A 145 -0.06 -11.04 11.70
C PRO A 145 0.27 -10.42 13.06
N LEU A 146 1.53 -10.48 13.48
CA LEU A 146 2.01 -9.90 14.73
C LEU A 146 1.93 -8.38 14.71
N CYS A 147 2.26 -7.75 13.57
CA CYS A 147 2.09 -6.31 13.39
C CYS A 147 0.65 -5.87 13.66
N PHE A 148 -0.34 -6.56 13.08
CA PHE A 148 -1.75 -6.22 13.30
C PHE A 148 -2.19 -6.46 14.73
N ASP A 149 -1.80 -7.58 15.33
CA ASP A 149 -2.15 -7.89 16.72
C ASP A 149 -1.57 -6.87 17.70
N ASN A 150 -0.29 -6.52 17.53
CA ASN A 150 0.39 -5.55 18.37
C ASN A 150 -0.15 -4.13 18.18
N LEU A 151 -0.37 -3.70 16.93
CA LEU A 151 -0.95 -2.37 16.65
C LEU A 151 -2.37 -2.24 17.21
N ARG A 152 -3.19 -3.29 17.08
CA ARG A 152 -4.54 -3.29 17.66
C ARG A 152 -4.50 -3.27 19.18
N ALA A 153 -3.58 -3.99 19.82
CA ALA A 153 -3.37 -3.95 21.26
C ALA A 153 -2.80 -2.60 21.75
N ALA A 154 -2.12 -1.85 20.88
CA ALA A 154 -1.52 -0.57 21.18
C ALA A 154 -2.45 0.63 21.00
N THR A 155 -3.58 0.45 20.31
CA THR A 155 -4.51 1.52 19.95
C THR A 155 -5.84 1.41 20.70
N SER A 156 -6.67 2.46 20.63
CA SER A 156 -8.02 2.41 21.21
C SER A 156 -8.88 1.39 20.43
N PRO A 157 -9.86 0.72 21.07
CA PRO A 157 -10.86 -0.07 20.37
C PRO A 157 -11.62 0.70 19.29
N THR A 158 -11.69 2.03 19.43
CA THR A 158 -12.35 2.94 18.46
C THR A 158 -11.42 3.43 17.35
N THR A 159 -10.11 3.16 17.43
CA THR A 159 -9.14 3.58 16.41
C THR A 159 -9.40 2.82 15.11
N ILE A 160 -9.55 3.56 14.01
CA ILE A 160 -9.55 2.99 12.67
C ILE A 160 -8.11 2.65 12.30
N ILE A 161 -7.85 1.39 11.97
CA ILE A 161 -6.60 0.96 11.34
C ILE A 161 -6.92 0.76 9.87
N LEU A 162 -6.39 1.63 9.01
CA LEU A 162 -6.54 1.58 7.57
C LEU A 162 -5.26 1.04 6.94
N TRP A 163 -5.29 -0.22 6.50
CA TRP A 163 -4.23 -0.82 5.70
C TRP A 163 -4.32 -0.31 4.26
N LEU A 164 -3.34 0.47 3.85
CA LEU A 164 -3.18 0.91 2.47
C LEU A 164 -2.36 -0.15 1.73
N THR A 165 -2.84 -0.73 0.63
CA THR A 165 -2.00 -1.65 -0.17
C THR A 165 -0.87 -0.87 -0.87
N ALA A 166 0.26 -1.53 -1.17
CA ALA A 166 1.33 -0.86 -1.90
C ALA A 166 0.86 -0.45 -3.29
N LEU A 167 1.24 0.77 -3.70
CA LEU A 167 0.95 1.29 -5.04
C LEU A 167 1.60 0.42 -6.13
N PRO A 168 1.05 0.42 -7.36
CA PRO A 168 1.59 -0.37 -8.44
C PRO A 168 2.94 0.18 -8.92
N ILE A 169 3.96 -0.68 -8.94
CA ILE A 169 5.30 -0.33 -9.41
C ILE A 169 5.50 -0.64 -10.89
N SER A 170 6.59 -0.15 -11.47
CA SER A 170 6.99 -0.48 -12.84
C SER A 170 7.57 -1.90 -12.95
N ALA A 171 7.84 -2.38 -14.17
CA ALA A 171 8.47 -3.69 -14.40
C ALA A 171 9.92 -3.71 -13.88
N GLU A 172 10.61 -2.59 -14.07
CA GLU A 172 12.02 -2.42 -13.74
C GLU A 172 12.17 -1.28 -12.72
N PRO A 173 11.70 -1.46 -11.49
CA PRO A 173 11.82 -0.44 -10.46
C PRO A 173 13.30 -0.11 -10.21
N ASN A 174 13.59 1.18 -10.08
CA ASN A 174 14.94 1.69 -9.82
C ASN A 174 14.94 2.69 -8.66
N ALA A 175 14.50 2.20 -7.50
CA ALA A 175 14.48 2.96 -6.26
C ALA A 175 15.37 2.32 -5.20
N ALA A 176 15.96 3.13 -4.32
CA ALA A 176 16.88 2.68 -3.25
C ALA A 176 16.21 1.77 -2.20
N VAL A 177 14.88 1.68 -2.20
CA VAL A 177 14.12 0.76 -1.35
C VAL A 177 14.34 -0.70 -1.74
N PHE A 178 14.74 -0.98 -2.97
CA PHE A 178 15.05 -2.34 -3.41
C PHE A 178 16.49 -2.70 -3.01
N ASP A 179 16.72 -3.94 -2.62
CA ASP A 179 18.07 -4.47 -2.41
C ASP A 179 18.86 -4.50 -3.74
N GLU A 180 20.09 -3.99 -3.73
CA GLU A 180 20.87 -3.82 -4.96
C GLU A 180 21.22 -5.14 -5.66
N LYS A 181 21.33 -6.24 -4.90
CA LYS A 181 21.67 -7.56 -5.44
C LYS A 181 20.43 -8.30 -5.90
N TYR A 182 19.38 -8.28 -5.09
CA TYR A 182 18.15 -9.00 -5.38
C TYR A 182 17.26 -8.31 -6.45
N ARG A 183 17.32 -6.98 -6.56
CA ARG A 183 16.58 -6.21 -7.58
C ARG A 183 16.78 -6.70 -9.01
N PRO A 184 18.01 -6.86 -9.54
CA PRO A 184 18.21 -7.37 -10.90
C PRO A 184 17.89 -8.87 -11.05
N GLU A 185 17.91 -9.65 -9.97
CA GLU A 185 17.62 -11.09 -10.00
C GLU A 185 16.11 -11.36 -10.13
N ASN A 186 15.29 -10.51 -9.52
CA ASN A 186 13.85 -10.66 -9.54
C ASN A 186 13.21 -9.95 -10.74
N LYS A 187 12.70 -10.73 -11.69
CA LYS A 187 12.00 -10.24 -12.90
C LYS A 187 10.49 -10.09 -12.72
N TYR A 188 9.95 -10.42 -11.55
CA TYR A 188 8.51 -10.56 -11.32
C TYR A 188 7.98 -9.58 -10.28
N TRP A 189 8.62 -8.42 -10.14
CA TRP A 189 8.28 -7.41 -9.14
C TRP A 189 6.79 -7.04 -9.13
N ARG A 190 6.20 -6.67 -10.28
CA ARG A 190 4.78 -6.30 -10.37
C ARG A 190 3.86 -7.38 -9.80
N THR A 191 4.08 -8.61 -10.24
CA THR A 191 3.31 -9.79 -9.84
C THR A 191 3.48 -10.13 -8.37
N GLN A 192 4.72 -10.10 -7.89
CA GLN A 192 5.02 -10.34 -6.48
C GLN A 192 4.27 -9.34 -5.60
N PHE A 193 4.31 -8.05 -5.95
CA PHE A 193 3.57 -7.02 -5.21
C PHE A 193 2.05 -7.21 -5.27
N LEU A 194 1.51 -7.69 -6.38
CA LEU A 194 0.10 -8.04 -6.50
C LEU A 194 -0.28 -9.18 -5.53
N HIS A 195 0.54 -10.24 -5.44
CA HIS A 195 0.38 -11.33 -4.46
C HIS A 195 0.45 -10.86 -3.02
N ILE A 196 1.47 -10.06 -2.70
CA ILE A 196 1.67 -9.57 -1.34
C ILE A 196 0.53 -8.63 -0.94
N ASN A 197 0.05 -7.80 -1.86
CA ASN A 197 -1.10 -6.94 -1.63
C ASN A 197 -2.39 -7.73 -1.41
N ALA A 198 -2.65 -8.78 -2.19
CA ALA A 198 -3.79 -9.66 -1.98
C ALA A 198 -3.74 -10.31 -0.59
N PHE A 199 -2.60 -10.93 -0.25
CA PHE A 199 -2.37 -11.55 1.05
C PHE A 199 -2.57 -10.58 2.22
N SER A 200 -1.92 -9.41 2.16
CA SER A 200 -1.97 -8.42 3.25
C SER A 200 -3.36 -7.81 3.41
N ALA A 201 -4.08 -7.56 2.31
CA ALA A 201 -5.46 -7.08 2.35
C ALA A 201 -6.43 -8.10 2.97
N GLU A 202 -6.33 -9.38 2.61
CA GLU A 202 -7.13 -10.43 3.23
C GLU A 202 -6.84 -10.57 4.73
N LEU A 203 -5.55 -10.53 5.10
CA LEU A 203 -5.14 -10.62 6.50
C LEU A 203 -5.62 -9.42 7.32
N ALA A 204 -5.49 -8.20 6.79
CA ALA A 204 -5.98 -6.99 7.43
C ALA A 204 -7.47 -7.11 7.79
N LYS A 205 -8.29 -7.60 6.84
CA LYS A 205 -9.72 -7.84 7.07
C LYS A 205 -9.97 -8.89 8.16
N LYS A 206 -9.26 -10.02 8.12
CA LYS A 206 -9.33 -11.06 9.18
C LYS A 206 -8.95 -10.52 10.56
N LYS A 207 -8.15 -9.45 10.62
CA LYS A 207 -7.72 -8.75 11.83
C LYS A 207 -8.58 -7.52 12.15
N ASN A 208 -9.76 -7.38 11.54
CA ASN A 208 -10.68 -6.24 11.72
C ASN A 208 -10.00 -4.88 11.47
N CYS A 209 -9.17 -4.81 10.43
CA CYS A 209 -8.65 -3.56 9.89
C CYS A 209 -9.39 -3.20 8.60
N GLU A 210 -9.55 -1.91 8.36
CA GLU A 210 -10.03 -1.39 7.09
C GLU A 210 -8.94 -1.54 6.02
N VAL A 211 -9.34 -1.63 4.75
CA VAL A 211 -8.39 -1.77 3.63
C VAL A 211 -8.70 -0.73 2.57
N LEU A 212 -7.70 0.06 2.16
CA LEU A 212 -7.76 0.89 0.96
C LEU A 212 -6.84 0.29 -0.11
N ASP A 213 -7.45 -0.15 -1.21
CA ASP A 213 -6.75 -0.89 -2.26
C ASP A 213 -6.07 0.08 -3.25
N ALA A 214 -4.99 0.72 -2.80
CA ALA A 214 -4.21 1.66 -3.60
C ALA A 214 -3.68 1.01 -4.88
N HIS A 215 -3.29 -0.26 -4.82
CA HIS A 215 -2.83 -1.00 -5.99
C HIS A 215 -3.87 -1.01 -7.10
N TYR A 216 -5.09 -1.43 -6.78
CA TYR A 216 -6.19 -1.43 -7.73
C TYR A 216 -6.52 -0.02 -8.22
N LEU A 217 -6.65 0.95 -7.31
CA LEU A 217 -7.08 2.31 -7.66
C LEU A 217 -6.10 3.03 -8.60
N PHE A 218 -4.80 2.72 -8.51
CA PHE A 218 -3.75 3.39 -9.26
C PHE A 218 -3.26 2.63 -10.50
N ARG A 219 -3.76 1.41 -10.74
CA ARG A 219 -3.33 0.57 -11.89
C ARG A 219 -3.59 1.20 -13.26
N GLN A 220 -4.54 2.13 -13.35
CA GLN A 220 -4.89 2.83 -14.59
C GLN A 220 -4.26 4.23 -14.66
N HIS A 221 -3.35 4.54 -13.74
CA HIS A 221 -2.71 5.84 -13.62
C HIS A 221 -1.18 5.80 -13.73
N PRO A 222 -0.57 5.01 -14.64
CA PRO A 222 0.89 4.93 -14.73
C PRO A 222 1.54 6.30 -15.02
N GLU A 223 0.81 7.24 -15.61
CA GLU A 223 1.24 8.63 -15.87
C GLU A 223 1.51 9.44 -14.58
N LEU A 224 0.97 9.02 -13.44
CA LEU A 224 1.19 9.68 -12.16
C LEU A 224 2.40 9.12 -11.39
N ARG A 225 3.01 8.03 -11.89
CA ARG A 225 4.19 7.39 -11.30
C ARG A 225 5.46 8.10 -11.76
N ASP A 226 6.39 8.29 -10.83
CA ASP A 226 7.69 8.88 -11.12
C ASP A 226 8.58 7.92 -11.94
N THR A 227 9.65 8.48 -12.50
CA THR A 227 10.59 7.77 -13.39
C THR A 227 11.40 6.68 -12.72
N ASP A 228 11.47 6.66 -11.39
CA ASP A 228 12.09 5.54 -10.65
C ASP A 228 11.20 4.30 -10.57
N GLY A 229 9.95 4.41 -11.06
CA GLY A 229 9.02 3.29 -11.15
C GLY A 229 8.39 2.88 -9.82
N CYS A 230 8.56 3.65 -8.75
CA CYS A 230 8.04 3.31 -7.41
C CYS A 230 7.36 4.47 -6.69
N HIS A 231 7.90 5.69 -6.83
CA HIS A 231 7.31 6.89 -6.25
C HIS A 231 6.22 7.46 -7.16
N TRP A 232 5.44 8.39 -6.60
CA TRP A 232 4.34 9.04 -7.31
C TRP A 232 4.51 10.56 -7.26
N ASN A 233 3.94 11.23 -8.25
CA ASN A 233 3.98 12.68 -8.32
C ASN A 233 2.94 13.31 -7.37
N ALA A 234 2.93 14.64 -7.28
CA ALA A 234 2.03 15.36 -6.38
C ALA A 234 0.53 15.13 -6.68
N ASN A 235 0.15 14.91 -7.94
CA ASN A 235 -1.22 14.58 -8.30
C ASN A 235 -1.60 13.17 -7.82
N GLY A 236 -0.67 12.21 -7.93
CA GLY A 236 -0.85 10.86 -7.40
C GLY A 236 -1.09 10.88 -5.89
N HIS A 237 -0.28 11.62 -5.13
CA HIS A 237 -0.47 11.77 -3.69
C HIS A 237 -1.79 12.45 -3.32
N ARG A 238 -2.21 13.50 -4.05
CA ARG A 238 -3.50 14.16 -3.83
C ARG A 238 -4.66 13.21 -4.06
N LEU A 239 -4.55 12.35 -5.07
CA LEU A 239 -5.55 11.35 -5.35
C LEU A 239 -5.65 10.30 -4.22
N ILE A 240 -4.52 9.82 -3.68
CA ILE A 240 -4.54 8.90 -2.51
C ILE A 240 -5.14 9.58 -1.29
N THR A 241 -4.76 10.84 -1.00
CA THR A 241 -5.34 11.62 0.10
C THR A 241 -6.85 11.78 -0.08
N SER A 242 -7.34 11.95 -1.32
CA SER A 242 -8.77 12.01 -1.62
C SER A 242 -9.46 10.69 -1.30
N TYR A 243 -8.89 9.55 -1.70
CA TYR A 243 -9.42 8.22 -1.39
C TYR A 243 -9.42 7.93 0.12
N ILE A 244 -8.33 8.25 0.84
CA ILE A 244 -8.28 8.11 2.31
C ILE A 244 -9.40 8.94 2.95
N ALA A 245 -9.55 10.20 2.55
CA ALA A 245 -10.58 11.06 3.08
C ALA A 245 -11.99 10.55 2.75
N GLN A 246 -12.21 10.02 1.53
CA GLN A 246 -13.48 9.40 1.14
C GLN A 246 -13.78 8.19 2.03
N THR A 247 -12.86 7.25 2.17
CA THR A 247 -13.03 6.06 3.04
C THR A 247 -13.38 6.46 4.47
N VAL A 248 -12.60 7.38 5.05
CA VAL A 248 -12.76 7.82 6.43
C VAL A 248 -14.06 8.59 6.63
N SER A 249 -14.46 9.43 5.67
CA SER A 249 -15.74 10.14 5.71
C SER A 249 -16.93 9.19 5.79
N LEU A 250 -16.87 8.06 5.08
CA LEU A 250 -17.91 7.04 5.10
C LEU A 250 -17.96 6.31 6.46
N ILE A 251 -16.80 6.00 7.04
CA ILE A 251 -16.72 5.32 8.35
C ILE A 251 -17.19 6.24 9.48
N TRP A 252 -16.72 7.49 9.53
CA TRP A 252 -17.12 8.47 10.55
C TRP A 252 -18.49 9.13 10.29
N HIS A 253 -19.12 8.84 9.15
CA HIS A 253 -20.40 9.42 8.74
C HIS A 253 -20.37 10.95 8.63
N VAL A 254 -19.26 11.48 8.11
CA VAL A 254 -19.07 12.91 7.85
C VAL A 254 -19.23 13.17 6.34
N PRO A 255 -19.91 14.25 5.91
CA PRO A 255 -20.09 14.55 4.48
C PRO A 255 -18.77 14.70 3.69
N TYR A 256 -18.70 14.08 2.52
CA TYR A 256 -17.62 14.21 1.54
C TYR A 256 -18.06 15.11 0.38
N ILE A 257 -17.35 16.21 0.13
CA ILE A 257 -17.61 17.17 -0.97
C ILE A 257 -19.11 17.51 -1.10
N ASP A 258 -19.69 18.07 -0.03
CA ASP A 258 -21.10 18.49 0.07
C ASP A 258 -22.16 17.42 -0.30
N ARG A 259 -21.78 16.13 -0.37
CA ARG A 259 -22.71 15.01 -0.57
C ARG A 259 -23.16 14.41 0.77
N ASN A 260 -24.44 14.05 0.84
CA ASN A 260 -25.07 13.55 2.06
C ASN A 260 -24.59 12.10 2.39
N PRO A 261 -24.24 11.75 3.64
CA PRO A 261 -23.59 10.47 3.96
C PRO A 261 -24.42 9.19 3.68
N VAL A 262 -25.74 9.33 3.61
CA VAL A 262 -26.69 8.19 3.59
C VAL A 262 -26.77 7.52 2.21
N ASP A 263 -26.55 8.24 1.10
CA ASP A 263 -26.60 7.68 -0.26
C ASP A 263 -25.36 6.83 -0.64
N HIS A 264 -24.30 6.88 0.17
CA HIS A 264 -22.98 6.36 -0.19
C HIS A 264 -22.55 5.09 0.57
N LYS A 265 -23.31 4.67 1.60
CA LYS A 265 -22.82 3.76 2.64
C LYS A 265 -22.48 2.34 2.18
N GLU A 266 -23.31 1.72 1.35
CA GLU A 266 -23.11 0.33 0.90
C GLU A 266 -22.40 0.23 -0.46
N ARG A 267 -22.69 1.14 -1.39
CA ARG A 267 -22.15 1.07 -2.76
C ARG A 267 -20.69 1.53 -2.87
N GLU A 268 -20.25 2.52 -2.10
CA GLU A 268 -18.89 3.09 -2.24
C GLU A 268 -17.85 2.45 -1.32
N LEU A 269 -18.20 2.02 -0.10
CA LEU A 269 -17.25 1.30 0.77
C LEU A 269 -16.77 0.00 0.10
N HIS A 270 -17.68 -0.73 -0.54
CA HIS A 270 -17.33 -1.90 -1.37
C HIS A 270 -16.53 -1.53 -2.63
N ARG A 271 -16.68 -0.32 -3.20
CA ARG A 271 -15.91 0.13 -4.39
C ARG A 271 -14.47 0.54 -4.04
N VAL A 272 -14.27 1.17 -2.88
CA VAL A 272 -12.98 1.74 -2.46
C VAL A 272 -12.11 0.70 -1.73
N CYS A 273 -12.73 -0.25 -1.02
CA CYS A 273 -12.03 -1.22 -0.16
C CYS A 273 -11.90 -2.64 -0.77
N TYR A 274 -12.39 -2.87 -1.99
CA TYR A 274 -12.50 -4.23 -2.53
C TYR A 274 -12.47 -4.28 -4.05
N ARG A 275 -11.30 -4.47 -4.71
CA ARG A 275 -11.27 -4.97 -6.11
C ARG A 275 -10.01 -5.73 -6.58
N ILE A 276 -8.99 -6.02 -5.77
CA ILE A 276 -8.02 -7.08 -6.16
C ILE A 276 -8.75 -8.43 -6.42
N ILE A 277 -9.93 -8.66 -5.81
CA ILE A 277 -10.56 -9.99 -5.74
C ILE A 277 -11.99 -10.09 -6.35
N ASN A 278 -12.80 -9.02 -6.51
CA ASN A 278 -14.22 -9.14 -7.00
C ASN A 278 -14.54 -8.29 -8.23
N SER A 279 -13.84 -8.40 -9.35
CA SER A 279 -14.47 -7.94 -10.60
C SER A 279 -15.28 -9.08 -11.21
N GLU A 280 -16.58 -8.85 -11.30
CA GLU A 280 -17.64 -9.57 -12.04
C GLU A 280 -17.31 -9.75 -13.55
N ASN A 281 -16.19 -10.41 -13.86
CA ASN A 281 -15.73 -10.63 -15.23
C ASN A 281 -15.39 -12.10 -15.51
N GLU A 282 -16.05 -13.03 -14.81
CA GLU A 282 -15.98 -14.48 -15.07
C GLU A 282 -16.26 -14.85 -16.55
N ASN A 283 -17.05 -14.04 -17.26
CA ASN A 283 -17.36 -14.28 -18.66
C ASN A 283 -16.24 -13.88 -19.65
N SER A 284 -15.35 -12.97 -19.26
CA SER A 284 -14.12 -12.68 -20.02
C SER A 284 -13.06 -13.78 -19.79
N ILE A 285 -13.10 -14.42 -18.62
CA ILE A 285 -12.14 -15.41 -18.14
C ILE A 285 -12.19 -16.70 -18.97
N MET A 286 -13.39 -17.18 -19.34
CA MET A 286 -13.54 -18.43 -20.10
C MET A 286 -13.05 -18.32 -21.55
N ARG A 287 -13.13 -17.14 -22.19
CA ARG A 287 -12.74 -16.98 -23.60
C ARG A 287 -11.23 -17.01 -23.80
N THR A 288 -10.46 -16.43 -22.88
CA THR A 288 -8.99 -16.43 -22.96
C THR A 288 -8.40 -17.78 -22.59
N LEU A 289 -8.96 -18.46 -21.57
CA LEU A 289 -8.51 -19.80 -21.15
C LEU A 289 -8.85 -20.90 -22.18
N ASN A 290 -9.92 -20.73 -22.96
CA ASN A 290 -10.28 -21.64 -24.04
C ASN A 290 -9.49 -21.40 -25.34
N GLY A 291 -8.50 -20.49 -25.33
CA GLY A 291 -7.65 -20.24 -26.49
C GLY A 291 -8.34 -19.46 -27.62
N GLU A 292 -9.48 -18.82 -27.37
CA GLU A 292 -10.24 -18.13 -28.42
C GLU A 292 -9.63 -16.77 -28.81
N ASN A 293 -8.59 -16.30 -28.11
CA ASN A 293 -7.76 -15.14 -28.48
C ASN A 293 -6.30 -15.36 -28.03
N SER A 294 -5.54 -16.14 -28.79
CA SER A 294 -4.13 -16.50 -28.52
C SER A 294 -3.09 -15.45 -28.94
N GLN A 295 -3.49 -14.21 -29.19
CA GLN A 295 -2.55 -13.10 -29.40
C GLN A 295 -2.40 -12.31 -28.10
N GLY A 296 -1.37 -12.62 -27.31
CA GLY A 296 -0.93 -11.69 -26.26
C GLY A 296 -0.22 -12.20 -25.02
N ILE A 297 0.11 -13.49 -24.88
CA ILE A 297 1.13 -13.91 -23.90
C ILE A 297 2.48 -13.83 -24.60
N THR A 298 2.93 -12.62 -24.94
CA THR A 298 4.27 -12.42 -25.50
C THR A 298 5.17 -11.94 -24.37
N ASP A 299 6.15 -12.79 -24.05
CA ASP A 299 7.30 -12.58 -23.15
C ASP A 299 7.10 -12.74 -21.64
N PHE A 300 5.93 -13.20 -21.19
CA PHE A 300 5.78 -13.72 -19.83
C PHE A 300 6.07 -15.22 -19.79
N ASP A 301 7.19 -15.62 -19.17
CA ASP A 301 7.46 -17.04 -18.89
C ASP A 301 6.59 -17.52 -17.73
N LEU A 302 5.32 -17.79 -18.05
CA LEU A 302 4.32 -18.41 -17.19
C LEU A 302 4.86 -19.65 -16.48
N ASN A 303 5.78 -20.40 -17.10
CA ASN A 303 6.37 -21.60 -16.49
C ASN A 303 7.23 -21.24 -15.28
N THR A 304 8.10 -20.24 -15.42
CA THR A 304 8.96 -19.79 -14.32
C THR A 304 8.12 -19.18 -13.19
N TYR A 305 7.10 -18.38 -13.52
CA TYR A 305 6.20 -17.82 -12.51
C TYR A 305 5.45 -18.90 -11.71
N LEU A 306 4.82 -19.86 -12.40
CA LEU A 306 4.09 -20.95 -11.77
C LEU A 306 5.05 -21.81 -10.91
N ALA A 307 6.27 -22.06 -11.38
CA ALA A 307 7.28 -22.82 -10.64
C ALA A 307 7.78 -22.11 -9.38
N THR A 308 7.86 -20.78 -9.38
CA THR A 308 8.33 -19.99 -8.22
C THR A 308 7.25 -19.81 -7.15
N HIS A 309 5.97 -19.70 -7.53
CA HIS A 309 4.91 -19.32 -6.61
C HIS A 309 3.94 -20.46 -6.24
N ILE A 310 3.94 -21.58 -6.96
CA ILE A 310 3.07 -22.75 -6.71
C ILE A 310 3.96 -24.00 -6.65
N PRO A 311 4.41 -24.43 -5.46
CA PRO A 311 5.28 -25.58 -5.35
C PRO A 311 4.54 -26.87 -5.74
N ILE A 312 5.16 -27.67 -6.61
CA ILE A 312 4.67 -29.00 -6.99
C ILE A 312 5.18 -30.01 -5.96
N SER A 313 4.32 -30.90 -5.45
CA SER A 313 4.77 -32.13 -4.79
C SER A 313 5.45 -33.03 -5.83
N ASN A 314 6.67 -33.51 -5.59
CA ASN A 314 7.62 -34.17 -6.50
C ASN A 314 7.12 -35.38 -7.36
N GLU A 315 5.83 -35.62 -7.53
CA GLU A 315 5.28 -36.84 -8.13
C GLU A 315 5.04 -36.79 -9.65
N THR A 316 5.17 -35.64 -10.34
CA THR A 316 4.90 -35.55 -11.79
C THR A 316 6.14 -35.13 -12.59
N SER A 317 7.09 -36.06 -12.75
CA SER A 317 8.32 -35.85 -13.52
C SER A 317 8.23 -36.24 -15.01
N ASN A 318 7.09 -36.76 -15.49
CA ASN A 318 6.98 -37.35 -16.84
C ASN A 318 5.86 -36.79 -17.75
N GLU A 319 5.19 -35.69 -17.39
CA GLU A 319 4.13 -35.11 -18.24
C GLU A 319 4.65 -34.02 -19.19
N GLN A 320 4.04 -33.91 -20.39
CA GLN A 320 4.32 -32.84 -21.35
C GLN A 320 4.07 -31.46 -20.70
N ASN A 321 4.86 -30.45 -21.09
CA ASN A 321 4.87 -29.15 -20.42
C ASN A 321 3.47 -28.47 -20.40
N SER A 322 2.66 -28.66 -21.45
CA SER A 322 1.27 -28.17 -21.52
C SER A 322 0.34 -28.82 -20.50
N ASP A 323 0.46 -30.13 -20.29
CA ASP A 323 -0.38 -30.90 -19.35
C ASP A 323 -0.03 -30.54 -17.89
N ARG A 324 1.25 -30.30 -17.64
CA ARG A 324 1.75 -29.77 -16.37
C ARG A 324 1.18 -28.40 -16.03
N ILE A 325 1.16 -27.46 -16.98
CA ILE A 325 0.60 -26.12 -16.79
C ILE A 325 -0.92 -26.21 -16.51
N GLY A 326 -1.64 -27.05 -17.26
CA GLY A 326 -3.06 -27.31 -17.02
C GLY A 326 -3.33 -27.87 -15.62
N ALA A 327 -2.50 -28.80 -15.14
CA ALA A 327 -2.58 -29.36 -13.79
C ALA A 327 -2.22 -28.33 -12.70
N MET A 328 -1.25 -27.44 -12.95
CA MET A 328 -0.89 -26.35 -12.02
C MET A 328 -2.02 -25.32 -11.91
N ILE A 329 -2.60 -24.90 -13.04
CA ILE A 329 -3.76 -24.00 -13.08
C ILE A 329 -4.96 -24.62 -12.36
N GLY A 330 -5.19 -25.93 -12.54
CA GLY A 330 -6.25 -26.67 -11.86
C GLY A 330 -6.13 -26.65 -10.34
N LYS A 331 -4.91 -26.65 -9.80
CA LYS A 331 -4.62 -26.63 -8.34
C LYS A 331 -4.64 -25.24 -7.71
N LEU A 332 -4.75 -24.18 -8.50
CA LEU A 332 -4.81 -22.82 -7.99
C LEU A 332 -6.05 -22.61 -7.14
N ASN A 333 -5.87 -21.98 -5.98
CA ASN A 333 -6.99 -21.43 -5.24
C ASN A 333 -7.59 -20.22 -5.99
N GLU A 334 -8.78 -19.81 -5.57
CA GLU A 334 -9.53 -18.72 -6.19
C GLU A 334 -8.73 -17.40 -6.25
N THR A 335 -7.94 -17.11 -5.22
CA THR A 335 -7.09 -15.91 -5.13
C THR A 335 -5.96 -15.95 -6.17
N ASP A 336 -5.26 -17.08 -6.30
CA ASP A 336 -4.16 -17.22 -7.27
C ASP A 336 -4.65 -17.17 -8.73
N ARG A 337 -5.83 -17.75 -9.03
CA ARG A 337 -6.46 -17.62 -10.36
C ARG A 337 -6.77 -16.16 -10.68
N ARG A 338 -7.24 -15.39 -9.70
CA ARG A 338 -7.57 -13.96 -9.88
C ARG A 338 -6.34 -13.10 -10.08
N ILE A 339 -5.23 -13.40 -9.41
CA ILE A 339 -3.98 -12.68 -9.65
C ILE A 339 -3.47 -12.97 -11.06
N LEU A 340 -3.44 -14.23 -11.49
CA LEU A 340 -3.07 -14.58 -12.86
C LEU A 340 -3.87 -13.79 -13.91
N ASN A 341 -5.17 -13.56 -13.67
CA ASN A 341 -6.02 -12.75 -14.56
C ASN A 341 -5.65 -11.27 -14.58
N LEU A 342 -5.23 -10.71 -13.44
CA LEU A 342 -4.80 -9.32 -13.35
C LEU A 342 -3.40 -9.11 -13.96
N MET A 343 -2.56 -10.14 -13.99
CA MET A 343 -1.22 -10.07 -14.57
C MET A 343 -1.25 -9.80 -16.08
N ASP A 344 -2.18 -10.40 -16.82
CA ASP A 344 -2.37 -10.11 -18.26
C ASP A 344 -2.74 -8.63 -18.51
N TYR A 345 -3.41 -7.99 -17.55
CA TYR A 345 -3.69 -6.55 -17.59
C TYR A 345 -2.47 -5.69 -17.26
N TYR A 346 -1.64 -6.11 -16.30
CA TYR A 346 -0.45 -5.37 -15.89
C TYR A 346 0.69 -5.46 -16.92
N GLU A 347 0.88 -6.60 -17.58
CA GLU A 347 1.99 -6.79 -18.53
C GLU A 347 1.70 -6.25 -19.94
N LYS A 348 0.45 -5.88 -20.24
CA LYS A 348 0.07 -5.17 -21.48
C LYS A 348 0.28 -3.65 -21.41
N GLN A 349 0.66 -3.12 -20.25
CA GLN A 349 1.00 -1.70 -20.00
C GLN A 349 2.48 -1.53 -19.65
#